data_AF-A0A1B0DQJ4-F1
#
_entry.id   AF-A0A1B0DQJ4-F1
#
_cell.length_a   1.000
_cell.length_b   1.000
_cell.length_c   1.000
_cell.angle_alpha   90.00
_cell.angle_beta   90.00
_cell.angle_gamma   90.00
#
_symmetry.space_group_name_H-M   'P 1'
#
loop_
_entity.id
_entity.type
_entity.pdbx_description
1 polymer ?
#
loop_
_entity_poly.entity_id
_entity_poly.type
_entity_poly.pdbx_seq_one_letter_code
_entity_poly.pdbx_strand_id
1 'polypeptide(L)'
;MMLSCTRLGQWAIGYVTAEGEILQTIPQNKSLCQALLDGHREGFYLYPDGRLTNPDLSFAVQSPMEDHITVTQEQYELYCEMGSTFQLCKICAENDKDIRIEPCGHLLCTPCLNSWQVDSEGQGCPFCRAEIKGTEQIVVDAFDPRKQHNRNSANGKQQNIDDDDTEVL
;
A
#
# COMPACT_ATOMS: atom_id res chain seq x y z
N MET A 1 -19.42 -18.54 5.10
CA MET A 1 -18.44 -17.76 5.89
C MET A 1 -19.16 -16.90 6.91
N MET A 2 -18.56 -16.67 8.07
CA MET A 2 -19.14 -15.90 9.17
C MET A 2 -18.08 -15.12 9.93
N LEU A 3 -18.50 -14.14 10.73
CA LEU A 3 -17.61 -13.45 11.67
C LEU A 3 -17.23 -14.41 12.81
N SER A 4 -15.94 -14.41 13.19
CA SER A 4 -15.45 -15.23 14.30
C SER A 4 -15.92 -14.66 15.65
N CYS A 5 -16.43 -15.53 16.52
CA CYS A 5 -16.88 -15.15 17.87
C CYS A 5 -15.73 -15.04 18.88
N THR A 6 -14.61 -15.72 18.65
CA THR A 6 -13.44 -15.74 19.55
C THR A 6 -12.30 -14.82 19.09
N ARG A 7 -12.36 -14.33 17.84
CA ARG A 7 -11.36 -13.41 17.27
C ARG A 7 -12.06 -12.26 16.56
N LEU A 8 -12.25 -11.15 17.27
CA LEU A 8 -12.90 -9.95 16.76
C LEU A 8 -12.21 -9.46 15.47
N GLY A 9 -13.02 -9.18 14.45
CA GLY A 9 -12.54 -8.71 13.14
C GLY A 9 -12.00 -9.80 12.21
N GLN A 10 -11.97 -11.07 12.62
CA GLN A 10 -11.55 -12.18 11.77
C GLN A 10 -12.75 -12.97 11.22
N TRP A 11 -12.57 -13.55 10.03
CA TRP A 11 -13.57 -14.40 9.38
C TRP A 11 -13.30 -15.87 9.67
N ALA A 12 -14.38 -16.64 9.78
CA ALA A 12 -14.34 -18.09 9.79
C ALA A 12 -14.96 -18.65 8.49
N ILE A 13 -14.24 -19.58 7.88
CA ILE A 13 -14.63 -20.25 6.63
C ILE A 13 -14.89 -21.72 6.95
N GLY A 14 -16.13 -22.15 6.76
CA GLY A 14 -16.50 -23.57 6.79
C GLY A 14 -16.47 -24.16 5.39
N TYR A 15 -15.95 -25.37 5.25
CA TYR A 15 -15.93 -26.12 3.98
C TYR A 15 -16.08 -27.61 4.23
N VAL A 16 -16.40 -28.35 3.16
CA VAL A 16 -16.54 -29.81 3.17
C VAL A 16 -15.32 -30.41 2.49
N THR A 17 -14.67 -31.39 3.12
CA THR A 17 -13.50 -32.08 2.54
C THR A 17 -13.92 -33.09 1.49
N ALA A 18 -12.96 -33.65 0.75
CA ALA A 18 -13.23 -34.72 -0.23
C ALA A 18 -13.78 -35.99 0.45
N GLU A 19 -13.46 -36.19 1.72
CA GLU A 19 -13.92 -37.29 2.58
C GLU A 19 -15.33 -37.05 3.16
N GLY A 20 -15.91 -35.87 2.92
CA GLY A 20 -17.25 -35.50 3.41
C GLY A 20 -17.27 -34.94 4.83
N GLU A 21 -16.12 -34.59 5.41
CA GLU A 21 -16.05 -33.97 6.72
C GLU A 21 -16.29 -32.47 6.65
N ILE A 22 -16.88 -31.89 7.70
CA ILE A 22 -17.09 -30.43 7.79
C ILE A 22 -15.98 -29.84 8.68
N LEU A 23 -15.13 -29.00 8.09
CA LEU A 23 -14.05 -28.31 8.79
C LEU A 23 -14.23 -26.80 8.74
N GLN A 24 -13.66 -26.11 9.73
CA GLN A 24 -13.67 -24.65 9.83
C GLN A 24 -12.26 -24.10 10.03
N THR A 25 -11.90 -23.07 9.26
CA THR A 25 -10.59 -22.39 9.33
C THR A 25 -10.77 -20.89 9.55
N ILE A 26 -9.77 -20.28 10.18
CA ILE A 26 -9.67 -18.82 10.34
C ILE A 26 -8.42 -18.37 9.57
N PRO A 27 -8.55 -17.67 8.43
CA PRO A 27 -7.40 -17.20 7.68
C PRO A 27 -6.46 -16.35 8.54
N GLN A 28 -5.16 -16.66 8.51
CA GLN A 28 -4.12 -15.87 9.18
C GLN A 28 -3.38 -15.04 8.13
N ASN A 29 -3.10 -13.77 8.44
CA ASN A 29 -2.28 -12.86 7.63
C ASN A 29 -2.74 -12.71 6.15
N LYS A 30 -4.04 -12.88 5.88
CA LYS A 30 -4.66 -12.71 4.55
C LYS A 30 -6.03 -12.07 4.66
N SER A 31 -6.43 -11.29 3.66
CA SER A 31 -7.81 -10.82 3.55
C SER A 31 -8.76 -12.01 3.29
N LEU A 32 -10.03 -11.88 3.65
CA LEU A 32 -11.03 -12.90 3.37
C LEU A 32 -11.11 -13.21 1.86
N CYS A 33 -11.11 -12.18 1.01
CA CYS A 33 -11.15 -12.35 -0.44
C CYS A 33 -9.93 -13.13 -0.96
N GLN A 34 -8.72 -12.80 -0.49
CA GLN A 34 -7.51 -13.55 -0.85
C GLN A 34 -7.57 -15.00 -0.39
N ALA A 35 -8.02 -15.24 0.85
CA ALA A 35 -8.15 -16.59 1.39
C ALA A 35 -9.16 -17.43 0.58
N LEU A 36 -10.24 -16.82 0.11
CA LEU A 36 -11.24 -17.48 -0.73
C LEU A 36 -10.69 -17.81 -2.12
N LEU A 37 -9.93 -16.90 -2.74
CA LEU A 37 -9.27 -17.15 -4.03
C LEU A 37 -8.23 -18.28 -3.92
N ASP A 38 -7.41 -18.27 -2.88
CA ASP A 38 -6.39 -19.30 -2.64
C ASP A 38 -7.06 -20.68 -2.46
N GLY A 39 -8.06 -20.77 -1.58
CA GLY A 39 -8.75 -22.03 -1.37
C GLY A 39 -9.62 -22.47 -2.55
N HIS A 40 -10.06 -21.55 -3.42
CA HIS A 40 -10.66 -21.93 -4.71
C HIS A 40 -9.62 -22.60 -5.63
N ARG A 41 -8.43 -22.00 -5.75
CA ARG A 41 -7.31 -22.56 -6.54
C ARG A 41 -6.83 -23.92 -6.02
N GLU A 42 -6.84 -24.10 -4.71
CA GLU A 42 -6.47 -25.35 -4.05
C GLU A 42 -7.59 -26.39 -4.02
N GLY A 43 -8.82 -26.02 -4.41
CA GLY A 43 -9.96 -26.93 -4.52
C GLY A 43 -10.80 -27.08 -3.25
N PHE A 44 -10.54 -26.30 -2.20
CA PHE A 44 -11.31 -26.33 -0.95
C PHE A 44 -12.61 -25.51 -1.02
N TYR A 45 -12.59 -24.35 -1.67
CA TYR A 45 -13.70 -23.38 -1.64
C TYR A 45 -14.38 -23.27 -3.01
N LEU A 46 -15.01 -24.37 -3.44
CA LEU A 46 -15.59 -24.48 -4.78
C LEU A 46 -17.07 -24.07 -4.83
N TYR A 47 -17.84 -24.44 -3.82
CA TYR A 47 -19.31 -24.35 -3.84
C TYR A 47 -19.82 -23.42 -2.73
N PRO A 48 -19.86 -22.10 -2.95
CA PRO A 48 -20.38 -21.18 -1.95
C PRO A 48 -21.86 -21.49 -1.68
N ASP A 49 -22.19 -21.78 -0.43
CA ASP A 49 -23.55 -22.17 -0.02
C ASP A 49 -24.11 -23.36 -0.83
N GLY A 50 -23.23 -24.27 -1.27
CA GLY A 50 -23.60 -25.44 -2.08
C GLY A 50 -23.95 -25.12 -3.54
N ARG A 51 -23.77 -23.88 -4.00
CA ARG A 51 -24.08 -23.48 -5.38
C ARG A 51 -22.95 -23.85 -6.33
N LEU A 52 -23.30 -24.24 -7.56
CA LEU A 52 -22.34 -24.62 -8.62
C LEU A 52 -21.57 -23.43 -9.20
N THR A 53 -22.09 -22.21 -9.04
CA THR A 53 -21.44 -20.99 -9.53
C THR A 53 -20.65 -20.34 -8.40
N ASN A 54 -19.33 -20.22 -8.60
CA ASN A 54 -18.44 -19.50 -7.69
C ASN A 54 -18.18 -18.09 -8.26
N PRO A 55 -18.50 -17.01 -7.53
CA PRO A 55 -18.23 -15.65 -8.00
C PRO A 55 -16.72 -15.38 -8.06
N ASP A 56 -16.27 -14.76 -9.14
CA ASP A 56 -14.86 -14.37 -9.27
C ASP A 56 -14.55 -13.15 -8.38
N LEU A 57 -13.70 -13.37 -7.39
CA LEU A 57 -13.25 -12.34 -6.45
C LEU A 57 -11.92 -11.69 -6.88
N SER A 58 -11.37 -12.04 -8.04
CA SER A 58 -10.08 -11.52 -8.52
C SER A 58 -10.06 -9.99 -8.57
N PHE A 59 -11.19 -9.36 -8.88
CA PHE A 59 -11.32 -7.90 -8.87
C PHE A 59 -11.23 -7.30 -7.45
N ALA A 60 -11.79 -7.98 -6.45
CA ALA A 60 -11.76 -7.54 -5.04
C ALA A 60 -10.38 -7.75 -4.38
N VAL A 61 -9.48 -8.45 -5.08
CA VAL A 61 -8.10 -8.75 -4.68
C VAL A 61 -7.12 -8.20 -5.70
N GLN A 62 -7.57 -7.31 -6.61
CA GLN A 62 -6.65 -6.35 -7.20
C GLN A 62 -5.92 -5.74 -6.02
N SER A 63 -4.59 -5.98 -5.98
CA SER A 63 -3.69 -5.47 -4.96
C SER A 63 -4.19 -4.09 -4.55
N PRO A 64 -4.31 -3.75 -3.25
CA PRO A 64 -4.58 -2.36 -2.91
C PRO A 64 -3.58 -1.58 -3.75
N MET A 65 -4.10 -0.69 -4.62
CA MET A 65 -3.23 0.13 -5.48
C MET A 65 -2.12 0.60 -4.56
N GLU A 66 -0.87 0.19 -4.84
CA GLU A 66 0.25 0.41 -3.92
C GLU A 66 0.10 1.82 -3.36
N ASP A 67 -0.04 2.00 -2.04
CA ASP A 67 -0.40 3.32 -1.54
C ASP A 67 0.75 4.27 -1.88
N HIS A 68 0.48 5.14 -2.85
CA HIS A 68 1.49 5.98 -3.48
C HIS A 68 1.66 7.24 -2.65
N ILE A 69 2.84 7.36 -2.03
CA ILE A 69 3.23 8.54 -1.28
C ILE A 69 3.93 9.48 -2.24
N THR A 70 3.23 10.51 -2.70
CA THR A 70 3.84 11.57 -3.51
C THR A 70 4.67 12.51 -2.64
N VAL A 71 5.95 12.64 -2.95
CA VAL A 71 6.84 13.57 -2.26
C VAL A 71 6.51 15.02 -2.66
N THR A 72 6.27 15.87 -1.66
CA THR A 72 6.01 17.30 -1.91
C THR A 72 7.30 18.05 -2.28
N GLN A 73 7.15 19.23 -2.90
CA GLN A 73 8.29 20.08 -3.20
C GLN A 73 9.08 20.46 -1.93
N GLU A 74 8.39 20.88 -0.87
CA GLU A 74 9.00 21.27 0.41
C GLU A 74 9.80 20.11 1.03
N GLN A 75 9.26 18.89 0.98
CA GLN A 75 9.97 17.70 1.45
C GLN A 75 11.21 17.45 0.60
N TYR A 76 11.10 17.53 -0.73
CA TYR A 76 12.23 17.34 -1.63
C TYR A 76 13.36 18.34 -1.34
N GLU A 77 13.04 19.63 -1.21
CA GLU A 77 14.02 20.69 -0.93
C GLU A 77 14.74 20.44 0.41
N LEU A 78 13.98 20.16 1.47
CA LEU A 78 14.53 19.86 2.79
C LEU A 78 15.49 18.66 2.78
N TYR A 79 15.16 17.60 2.05
CA TYR A 79 16.05 16.43 1.95
C TYR A 79 17.29 16.70 1.10
N CYS A 80 17.18 17.50 0.04
CA CYS A 80 18.32 17.91 -0.78
C CYS A 80 19.35 18.70 0.05
N GLU A 81 18.90 19.63 0.89
CA GLU A 81 19.79 20.42 1.76
C GLU A 81 20.61 19.54 2.72
N MET A 82 20.02 18.43 3.17
CA MET A 82 20.66 17.47 4.07
C MET A 82 21.47 16.38 3.34
N GLY A 83 21.61 16.46 2.01
CA GLY A 83 22.33 15.45 1.22
C GLY A 83 21.66 14.07 1.23
N SER A 84 20.32 14.04 1.33
CA SER A 84 19.52 12.82 1.41
C SER A 84 18.31 12.92 0.47
N THR A 85 17.49 11.88 0.41
CA THR A 85 16.23 11.90 -0.35
C THR A 85 15.06 11.48 0.54
N PHE A 86 13.84 11.90 0.22
CA PHE A 86 12.67 11.40 0.95
C PHE A 86 12.57 9.89 0.84
N GLN A 87 12.88 9.28 -0.32
CA GLN A 87 12.68 7.86 -0.59
C GLN A 87 13.53 6.95 0.30
N LEU A 88 14.78 7.33 0.57
CA LEU A 88 15.71 6.51 1.34
C LEU A 88 15.25 6.27 2.79
N CYS A 89 15.27 5.00 3.21
CA CYS A 89 15.06 4.57 4.59
C CYS A 89 16.04 5.27 5.53
N LYS A 90 15.54 5.81 6.64
CA LYS A 90 16.37 6.59 7.59
C LYS A 90 17.10 5.75 8.63
N ILE A 91 16.95 4.42 8.55
CA ILE A 91 17.68 3.48 9.39
C ILE A 91 18.97 3.05 8.68
N CYS A 92 18.87 2.51 7.46
CA CYS A 92 20.03 2.06 6.70
C CYS A 92 20.62 3.11 5.75
N ALA A 93 19.86 4.12 5.33
CA ALA A 93 20.26 5.10 4.31
C ALA A 93 20.67 4.49 2.95
N GLU A 94 20.33 3.22 2.70
CA GLU A 94 20.71 2.47 1.50
C GLU A 94 19.50 2.07 0.65
N ASN A 95 18.43 1.60 1.28
CA ASN A 95 17.24 1.10 0.60
C ASN A 95 16.12 2.15 0.58
N ASP A 96 15.28 2.12 -0.45
CA ASP A 96 14.06 2.92 -0.48
C ASP A 96 13.02 2.40 0.52
N LYS A 97 12.16 3.31 0.97
CA LYS A 97 11.01 2.99 1.80
C LYS A 97 9.95 2.28 0.98
N ASP A 98 9.50 1.14 1.48
CA ASP A 98 8.51 0.26 0.85
C ASP A 98 7.41 -0.16 1.84
N ILE A 99 7.50 0.23 3.13
CA ILE A 99 6.53 -0.17 4.14
C ILE A 99 6.17 0.96 5.11
N ARG A 100 4.88 1.02 5.47
CA ARG A 100 4.29 1.88 6.50
C ARG A 100 3.86 1.06 7.70
N ILE A 101 4.16 1.54 8.91
CA ILE A 101 3.77 0.91 10.18
C ILE A 101 2.47 1.50 10.71
N GLU A 102 1.48 0.65 11.01
CA GLU A 102 0.21 1.06 11.62
C GLU A 102 0.21 0.84 13.16
N PRO A 103 -0.34 1.78 13.96
CA PRO A 103 -1.08 2.98 13.55
C PRO A 103 -0.22 4.25 13.42
N CYS A 104 1.10 4.16 13.60
CA CYS A 104 1.94 5.34 13.77
C CYS A 104 2.32 6.05 12.46
N GLY A 105 2.13 5.41 11.30
CA GLY A 105 2.43 5.95 9.98
C GLY A 105 3.92 6.05 9.62
N HIS A 106 4.84 5.56 10.46
CA HIS A 106 6.26 5.64 10.16
C HIS A 106 6.64 4.77 8.97
N LEU A 107 7.54 5.29 8.14
CA LEU A 107 7.96 4.68 6.90
C LEU A 107 9.42 4.23 6.99
N LEU A 108 9.71 3.03 6.53
CA LEU A 108 11.05 2.43 6.46
C LEU A 108 11.12 1.40 5.35
N CYS A 109 12.26 0.73 5.21
CA CYS A 109 12.38 -0.42 4.32
C CYS A 109 12.09 -1.73 5.06
N THR A 110 11.53 -2.71 4.35
CA THR A 110 11.21 -4.05 4.84
C THR A 110 12.42 -4.74 5.50
N PRO A 111 13.65 -4.69 4.93
CA PRO A 111 14.83 -5.28 5.57
C PRO A 111 15.10 -4.73 6.98
N CYS A 112 15.02 -3.41 7.16
CA CYS A 112 15.24 -2.79 8.48
C CYS A 112 14.15 -3.15 9.48
N LEU A 113 12.90 -3.24 9.05
CA LEU A 113 11.81 -3.69 9.93
C LEU A 113 12.02 -5.14 10.37
N ASN A 114 12.37 -6.03 9.44
CA ASN A 114 12.60 -7.44 9.73
C ASN A 114 13.77 -7.63 10.69
N SER A 115 14.91 -6.97 10.44
CA SER A 115 16.06 -7.02 11.35
C SER A 115 15.68 -6.51 12.75
N TRP A 116 14.93 -5.41 12.82
CA TRP A 116 14.47 -4.87 14.10
C TRP A 116 13.58 -5.85 14.89
N GLN A 117 12.65 -6.51 14.22
CA GLN A 117 11.75 -7.50 14.85
C GLN A 117 12.45 -8.78 15.29
N VAL A 118 13.59 -9.12 14.67
CA VAL A 118 14.40 -10.30 15.05
C VAL A 118 15.33 -9.98 16.21
N ASP A 119 15.99 -8.82 16.21
CA ASP A 119 17.04 -8.48 17.17
C ASP A 119 16.51 -7.88 18.48
N SER A 120 15.31 -7.31 18.46
CA SER A 120 14.70 -6.74 19.65
C SER A 120 13.58 -7.65 20.17
N GLU A 121 13.53 -7.88 21.49
CA GLU A 121 12.32 -8.39 22.17
C GLU A 121 11.13 -7.41 22.05
N GLY A 122 11.27 -6.32 21.28
CA GLY A 122 10.35 -5.20 21.17
C GLY A 122 9.50 -5.26 19.90
N GLN A 123 8.23 -5.60 20.06
CA GLN A 123 7.18 -5.56 19.03
C GLN A 123 6.78 -4.12 18.59
N GLY A 124 7.64 -3.13 18.83
CA GLY A 124 7.33 -1.70 18.67
C GLY A 124 8.06 -1.06 17.49
N CYS A 125 7.50 0.04 16.97
CA CYS A 125 8.04 0.84 15.87
C CYS A 125 9.48 1.32 16.17
N PRO A 126 10.45 1.19 15.24
CA PRO A 126 11.83 1.64 15.45
C PRO A 126 11.97 3.14 15.77
N PHE A 127 11.03 3.96 15.31
CA PHE A 127 11.08 5.42 15.46
C PHE A 127 10.38 5.90 16.74
N CYS A 128 9.16 5.44 17.01
CA CYS A 128 8.34 5.95 18.10
C CYS A 128 8.02 4.93 19.20
N ARG A 129 8.47 3.67 19.04
CA ARG A 129 8.24 2.54 19.97
C ARG A 129 6.77 2.17 20.20
N ALA A 130 5.83 2.77 19.46
CA ALA A 130 4.43 2.38 19.48
C ALA A 130 4.28 0.91 19.02
N GLU A 131 3.35 0.19 19.62
CA GLU A 131 3.03 -1.19 19.24
C GLU A 131 2.67 -1.28 17.75
N ILE A 132 3.30 -2.23 17.05
CA ILE A 132 3.01 -2.49 15.63
C ILE A 132 1.79 -3.39 15.55
N LYS A 133 0.66 -2.84 15.09
CA LYS A 133 -0.59 -3.60 14.89
C LYS A 133 -0.72 -4.17 13.48
N GLY A 134 0.01 -3.58 12.54
CA GLY A 134 -0.01 -3.98 11.14
C GLY A 134 1.01 -3.21 10.32
N THR A 135 1.16 -3.62 9.08
CA THR A 135 2.03 -2.97 8.10
C THR A 135 1.34 -2.90 6.75
N GLU A 136 1.59 -1.82 6.02
CA GLU A 136 1.07 -1.61 4.67
C GLU A 136 2.24 -1.40 3.69
N GLN A 137 2.19 -2.07 2.53
CA GLN A 137 3.16 -1.87 1.46
C GLN A 137 2.87 -0.56 0.74
N ILE A 138 3.91 0.23 0.48
CA ILE A 138 3.80 1.56 -0.11
C ILE A 138 4.83 1.75 -1.22
N VAL A 139 4.56 2.69 -2.11
CA VAL A 139 5.54 3.17 -3.10
C VAL A 139 5.72 4.66 -2.92
N VAL A 140 6.96 5.12 -2.86
CA VAL A 140 7.27 6.54 -2.73
C VAL A 140 7.63 7.12 -4.10
N ASP A 141 6.75 7.96 -4.63
CA ASP A 141 7.00 8.65 -5.89
C ASP A 141 7.94 9.84 -5.69
N ALA A 142 9.13 9.77 -6.29
CA ALA A 142 10.10 10.87 -6.28
C ALA A 142 9.48 12.15 -6.84
N PHE A 143 9.80 13.28 -6.22
CA PHE A 143 9.51 14.58 -6.79
C PHE A 143 10.37 14.81 -8.04
N ASP A 144 9.74 15.11 -9.18
CA ASP A 144 10.42 15.49 -10.42
C ASP A 144 10.22 16.99 -10.70
N PRO A 145 11.23 17.83 -10.45
CA PRO A 145 11.12 19.29 -10.66
C PRO A 145 10.85 19.65 -12.13
N ARG A 146 11.18 18.78 -13.08
CA ARG A 146 10.99 19.03 -14.52
C ARG A 146 9.53 18.91 -14.95
N LYS A 147 8.74 18.06 -14.28
CA LYS A 147 7.31 17.87 -14.61
C LYS A 147 6.44 19.08 -14.24
N GLN A 148 6.80 19.83 -13.19
CA GLN A 148 6.07 21.06 -12.82
C GLN A 148 6.31 22.21 -13.80
N HIS A 149 7.54 22.38 -14.30
CA HIS A 149 7.86 23.45 -15.25
C HIS A 149 7.05 23.33 -16.56
N ASN A 150 6.75 22.11 -16.98
CA ASN A 150 5.95 21.85 -18.18
C ASN A 150 4.45 22.11 -17.97
N ARG A 151 3.93 21.91 -16.75
CA ARG A 151 2.55 22.30 -16.39
C ARG A 151 2.38 23.82 -16.39
N ASN A 152 3.35 24.56 -15.87
CA ASN A 152 3.32 26.03 -15.90
C ASN A 152 3.52 26.60 -17.32
N SER A 153 4.29 25.93 -18.17
CA SER A 153 4.51 26.38 -19.56
C SER A 153 3.31 26.13 -20.49
N ALA A 154 2.49 25.10 -20.22
CA ALA A 154 1.27 24.84 -20.97
C ALA A 154 0.13 25.82 -20.63
N ASN A 155 0.12 26.39 -19.42
CA ASN A 155 -0.88 27.37 -18.99
C ASN A 155 -0.52 28.83 -19.36
N GLY A 156 0.64 29.06 -19.97
CA GLY A 156 1.13 30.38 -20.39
C GLY A 156 0.91 30.74 -21.87
N LYS A 157 0.22 29.89 -22.65
CA LYS A 157 -0.01 30.10 -24.10
C LYS A 157 -1.37 30.71 -24.46
N GLN A 158 -1.97 31.45 -23.53
CA GLN A 158 -3.26 32.12 -23.78
C GLN A 158 -3.24 33.57 -23.31
N GLN A 159 -2.34 34.36 -23.90
CA GLN A 159 -2.39 35.81 -23.99
C GLN A 159 -1.41 36.19 -25.10
N ASN A 160 -1.92 36.41 -26.33
CA ASN A 160 -1.30 37.22 -27.40
C ASN A 160 -2.17 37.12 -28.67
N ILE A 161 -3.26 37.87 -28.66
CA ILE A 161 -4.17 38.30 -29.74
C ILE A 161 -4.82 39.56 -29.13
N ASP A 162 -4.74 40.82 -29.58
CA ASP A 162 -4.13 41.58 -30.68
C ASP A 162 -3.80 42.97 -30.03
N ASP A 163 -2.86 43.79 -30.49
CA ASP A 163 -3.09 44.82 -31.52
C ASP A 163 -1.75 45.45 -31.93
N ASP A 164 -1.35 45.17 -33.18
CA ASP A 164 -0.50 46.00 -34.04
C ASP A 164 -1.52 46.55 -35.06
N ASP A 165 -1.76 47.86 -35.20
CA ASP A 165 -0.95 48.75 -36.01
C ASP A 165 -1.57 50.17 -35.95
N THR A 166 -0.76 51.22 -36.01
CA THR A 166 -0.78 52.29 -37.05
C THR A 166 -0.14 53.58 -36.52
N GLU A 167 1.04 53.91 -37.07
CA GLU A 167 1.72 55.20 -36.95
C GLU A 167 1.11 56.33 -37.81
N VAL A 168 1.59 57.56 -37.54
CA VAL A 168 1.73 58.75 -38.41
C VAL A 168 0.54 59.72 -38.54
N LEU A 169 0.58 60.81 -37.75
CA LEU A 169 0.90 62.19 -38.19
C LEU A 169 0.99 63.16 -37.00
#